data_AF-A0A427AFS9-F1
#
_entry.id   AF-A0A427AFS9-F1
#
_cell.length_a   1.000
_cell.length_b   1.000
_cell.length_c   1.000
_cell.angle_alpha   90.00
_cell.angle_beta   90.00
_cell.angle_gamma   90.00
#
_symmetry.space_group_name_H-M   'P 1'
#
loop_
_entity.id
_entity.type
_entity.pdbx_description
1 polymer ?
#
loop_
_entity_poly.entity_id
_entity_poly.type
_entity_poly.pdbx_seq_one_letter_code
_entity_poly.pdbx_strand_id
1 'polypeptide(L)' 'MIDGFRAEVRKLKEEIGPITVTTTEARASEVALAHFRVRFPKLEVEEDPYATLPEDDDVPMEVEVPFDERDPPST' A
#
# COMPACT_ATOMS: atom_id res chain seq x y z
N MET A 1 -1.45 22.01 15.00
CA MET A 1 -2.39 21.00 15.56
C MET A 1 -2.01 19.56 15.16
N ILE A 2 -1.31 19.35 14.04
CA ILE A 2 -0.91 18.02 13.54
C ILE A 2 0.39 17.52 14.21
N ASP A 3 1.26 18.43 14.67
CA ASP A 3 2.57 18.05 15.26
C ASP A 3 2.44 17.33 16.60
N GLY A 4 1.42 17.68 17.40
CA GLY A 4 1.12 16.98 18.65
C GLY A 4 0.66 15.54 18.39
N PHE A 5 -0.17 15.34 17.36
CA PHE A 5 -0.61 14.01 16.94
C PHE A 5 0.58 13.15 16.49
N ARG A 6 1.51 13.72 15.73
CA ARG A 6 2.75 13.03 15.31
C ARG A 6 3.62 12.62 16.51
N ALA A 7 3.70 13.46 17.54
CA ALA A 7 4.46 13.16 18.75
C ALA A 7 3.83 12.02 19.57
N GLU A 8 2.51 12.00 19.70
CA GLU A 8 1.78 10.93 20.38
C GLU A 8 1.90 9.59 19.63
N VAL A 9 1.87 9.60 18.29
CA VAL A 9 2.11 8.38 17.49
C VAL A 9 3.52 7.83 17.71
N ARG A 10 4.53 8.71 17.82
CA ARG A 10 5.91 8.29 18.06
C ARG A 10 6.08 7.71 19.47
N LYS A 11 5.45 8.31 20.48
CA LYS A 11 5.47 7.83 21.86
C LYS A 11 4.79 6.46 21.99
N LEU A 12 3.66 6.27 21.33
CA LEU A 12 2.93 4.99 21.31
C LEU A 12 3.76 3.88 20.62
N LYS A 13 4.51 4.20 19.57
CA LYS A 13 5.46 3.28 18.91
C LYS A 13 6.66 2.89 19.78
N GLU A 14 7.01 3.71 20.76
CA GLU A 14 8.15 3.50 21.65
C GLU A 14 7.73 2.76 22.94
N GLU A 15 6.50 2.99 23.39
CA GLU A 15 5.84 2.29 24.51
C GLU A 15 5.41 0.86 24.12
N ILE A 16 4.93 0.68 22.89
CA ILE A 16 4.74 -0.63 22.27
C ILE A 16 6.09 -1.01 21.67
N GLY A 17 6.97 -1.62 22.47
CA GLY A 17 8.24 -2.18 21.99
C GLY A 17 8.05 -3.14 20.80
N PRO A 18 9.13 -3.77 20.27
CA PRO A 18 9.10 -4.62 19.06
C PRO A 18 8.31 -5.94 19.21
N ILE A 19 7.30 -5.98 20.07
CA ILE A 19 6.48 -7.12 20.41
C ILE A 19 5.03 -6.63 20.38
N THR A 20 4.23 -7.21 19.47
CA THR A 20 2.76 -7.17 19.33
C THR A 20 2.07 -6.28 18.28
N VAL A 21 2.72 -5.85 17.20
CA VAL A 21 2.00 -5.46 15.94
C VAL A 21 2.05 -6.59 14.90
N THR A 22 2.35 -7.83 15.30
CA THR A 22 2.52 -8.97 14.38
C THR A 22 1.94 -10.26 14.96
N THR A 23 0.66 -10.34 15.33
CA THR A 23 0.12 -11.66 15.73
C THR A 23 -1.33 -12.00 15.35
N THR A 24 -2.14 -11.11 14.79
CA THR A 24 -3.52 -11.49 14.42
C THR A 24 -3.88 -11.41 12.94
N GLU A 25 -2.97 -10.96 12.06
CA GLU A 25 -3.19 -10.95 10.60
C GLU A 25 -2.12 -11.74 9.81
N ALA A 26 -1.16 -12.38 10.48
CA ALA A 26 -0.11 -13.13 9.78
C ALA A 26 -0.63 -14.45 9.15
N ARG A 27 -1.61 -15.11 9.78
CA ARG A 27 -1.96 -16.50 9.41
C ARG A 27 -2.81 -16.63 8.16
N ALA A 28 -3.76 -15.71 7.94
CA ALA A 28 -4.59 -15.74 6.74
C ALA A 28 -3.80 -15.28 5.50
N SER A 29 -2.89 -14.32 5.71
CA SER A 29 -2.02 -13.78 4.65
C SER A 29 -1.02 -14.82 4.15
N GLU A 30 -0.40 -15.61 5.05
CA GLU A 30 0.54 -16.67 4.67
C GLU A 30 -0.11 -17.78 3.81
N VAL A 31 -1.32 -18.21 4.15
CA VAL A 31 -2.04 -19.24 3.39
C VAL A 31 -2.46 -18.73 2.01
N ALA A 32 -2.95 -17.48 1.94
CA ALA A 32 -3.30 -16.84 0.67
C ALA A 32 -2.07 -16.67 -0.23
N LEU A 33 -0.93 -16.26 0.35
CA LEU A 33 0.35 -16.11 -0.34
C LEU A 33 0.89 -17.45 -0.85
N ALA A 34 0.83 -18.50 -0.04
CA ALA A 34 1.22 -19.85 -0.46
C ALA A 34 0.36 -20.33 -1.64
N HIS A 35 -0.96 -20.14 -1.57
CA HIS A 35 -1.86 -20.49 -2.66
C HIS A 35 -1.60 -19.66 -3.92
N PHE A 36 -1.29 -18.38 -3.78
CA PHE A 36 -0.92 -17.51 -4.91
C PHE A 36 0.35 -18.03 -5.59
N ARG A 37 1.41 -18.31 -4.83
CA ARG A 37 2.69 -18.83 -5.35
C ARG A 37 2.54 -20.17 -6.07
N VAL A 38 1.67 -21.06 -5.60
CA VAL A 38 1.37 -22.34 -6.27
C VAL A 38 0.60 -22.13 -7.58
N ARG A 39 -0.37 -21.20 -7.62
CA ARG A 39 -1.14 -20.91 -8.85
C ARG A 39 -0.33 -20.13 -9.87
N PHE A 40 0.59 -19.28 -9.42
CA PHE A 40 1.36 -18.37 -10.26
C PHE A 40 2.86 -18.48 -9.97
N PRO A 41 3.50 -19.63 -10.27
CA PRO A 41 4.89 -19.90 -9.89
C PRO A 41 5.93 -19.05 -10.60
N LYS A 42 5.52 -18.31 -11.64
CA LYS A 42 6.38 -17.41 -12.42
C LYS A 42 6.15 -15.93 -12.09
N LEU A 43 5.14 -15.60 -11.29
CA LEU A 43 4.92 -14.23 -10.84
C LEU A 43 5.63 -14.04 -9.51
N GLU A 44 6.55 -13.09 -9.50
CA GLU A 44 7.10 -12.55 -8.26
C GLU A 44 6.03 -11.68 -7.61
N VAL A 45 5.84 -11.86 -6.29
CA VAL A 45 4.94 -11.02 -5.50
C VAL A 45 5.82 -10.03 -4.76
N GLU A 46 5.62 -8.75 -5.06
CA GLU A 46 6.19 -7.67 -4.29
C GLU A 46 5.57 -7.63 -2.89
N GLU A 47 6.42 -7.53 -1.86
CA GLU A 47 6.02 -7.65 -0.46
C GLU A 47 5.21 -6.43 0.02
N ASP A 48 5.42 -5.27 -0.61
CA ASP A 48 4.64 -4.06 -0.41
C ASP A 48 4.29 -3.44 -1.78
N PRO A 49 3.11 -3.72 -2.35
CA PRO A 49 2.70 -3.19 -3.65
C PRO A 49 2.43 -1.67 -3.64
N TYR A 50 2.58 -1.01 -2.49
CA TYR A 50 2.46 0.44 -2.35
C TYR A 50 3.81 1.10 -2.01
N ALA A 51 4.91 0.33 -1.95
CA ALA A 51 6.23 0.89 -1.83
C ALA A 51 6.53 1.71 -3.09
N THR A 52 6.94 2.97 -2.91
CA THR A 52 7.45 3.76 -4.03
C THR A 52 8.78 3.16 -4.45
N LEU A 53 8.79 2.54 -5.64
CA LEU A 53 9.98 1.97 -6.21
C LEU A 53 10.83 3.06 -6.87
N PRO A 54 12.17 2.98 -6.80
CA PRO A 54 13.05 3.92 -7.51
C PRO A 54 12.81 3.91 -9.02
N GLU A 55 12.34 2.79 -9.58
CA GLU A 55 11.95 2.72 -10.99
C GLU A 55 10.73 3.61 -11.33
N ASP A 56 9.87 3.88 -10.34
CA ASP A 56 8.67 4.71 -10.49
C ASP A 56 8.96 6.21 -10.26
N ASP A 57 10.08 6.55 -9.61
CA ASP A 57 10.48 7.95 -9.34
C ASP A 57 10.75 8.73 -10.64
N ASP A 58 11.20 8.04 -11.69
CA ASP A 58 11.45 8.60 -13.02
C ASP A 58 10.18 8.68 -13.88
N VAL A 59 9.03 8.20 -13.39
CA VAL A 59 7.75 8.25 -14.10
C VAL A 59 7.00 9.52 -13.67
N PRO A 60 7.01 10.61 -14.46
CA PRO A 60 6.28 11.81 -14.11
C PRO A 60 4.78 11.53 -14.12
N MET A 61 4.13 11.75 -12.99
CA MET A 61 2.67 11.71 -12.90
C MET A 61 2.09 13.03 -13.41
N GLU A 62 1.18 12.95 -14.37
CA GLU A 62 0.40 14.09 -14.87
C GLU A 62 -0.33 14.76 -13.68
N VAL A 63 -0.06 16.04 -13.44
CA VAL A 63 -0.62 16.76 -12.28
C VAL A 63 -2.13 16.93 -12.43
N GLU A 64 -2.61 17.12 -13.66
CA GLU A 64 -4.03 17.25 -13.98
C GLU A 64 -4.30 16.68 -15.38
N VAL A 65 -5.16 15.67 -15.46
CA VAL A 65 -5.71 15.18 -16.73
C VAL A 65 -7.12 15.75 -16.87
N PRO A 66 -7.39 16.58 -17.90
CA PRO A 66 -8.73 17.11 -18.10
C PRO A 66 -9.69 15.96 -18.42
N PHE A 67 -10.86 15.99 -17.77
CA PHE A 67 -11.94 15.10 -18.15
C PHE A 67 -12.43 15.47 -19.56
N ASP A 68 -12.75 14.46 -20.34
CA ASP A 68 -13.33 14.63 -21.65
C ASP A 68 -14.80 15.06 -21.47
N GLU A 69 -15.06 16.37 -21.46
CA GLU A 69 -16.38 17.00 -21.27
C GLU A 69 -17.34 16.77 -22.45
N ARG A 70 -17.22 15.65 -23.16
CA ARG A 70 -18.14 15.30 -24.25
C ARG A 70 -19.52 15.05 -23.66
N ASP A 71 -20.49 15.84 -24.10
CA ASP A 71 -21.90 15.61 -23.79
C ASP A 71 -22.29 14.18 -24.18
N PRO A 72 -23.05 13.47 -23.32
CA PRO A 72 -23.58 12.16 -23.67
C PRO A 72 -24.48 12.29 -24.91
N PRO A 73 -24.51 11.29 -25.81
CA PRO A 73 -25.35 11.33 -26.98
C PRO A 73 -26.82 11.45 -26.58
N SER A 74 -27.51 12.45 -27.14
CA SER A 74 -28.96 12.61 -26.95
C SER A 74 -29.69 11.44 -27.61
N THR A 75 -30.44 10.69 -26.81
CA THR A 75 -31.38 9.64 -27.26
C THR A 75 -32.66 10.23 -27.81
#